data_AF-A0A5B9QMS4-F1
#
_entry.id   AF-A0A5B9QMS4-F1
#
_cell.length_a   1.000
_cell.length_b   1.000
_cell.length_c   1.000
_cell.angle_alpha   90.00
_cell.angle_beta   90.00
_cell.angle_gamma   90.00
#
_symmetry.space_group_name_H-M   'P 1'
#
loop_
_entity.id
_entity.type
_entity.pdbx_description
1 polymer ?
#
loop_
_entity_poly.entity_id
_entity_poly.type
_entity_poly.pdbx_seq_one_letter_code
_entity_poly.pdbx_strand_id
1 'polypeptide(L)'
;MFEFAMTMITFAADVPDWGRGGVGIGMGLILLGAGLGIGRIGGSAVEAMARQPEASGSISTNMLIAAALIEGVTVIALILAYILPSVV
;
A
#
# COMPACT_ATOMS: atom_id res chain seq x y z
N MET A 1 -27.16 0.45 7.60
CA MET A 1 -26.56 -0.11 6.36
C MET A 1 -26.85 0.75 5.14
N PHE A 2 -28.12 1.12 4.88
CA PHE A 2 -28.50 2.02 3.79
C PHE A 2 -27.91 3.45 3.95
N GLU A 3 -27.99 4.02 5.15
CA GLU A 3 -27.36 5.32 5.48
C GLU A 3 -25.83 5.33 5.29
N PHE A 4 -25.17 4.22 5.65
CA PHE A 4 -23.73 4.06 5.45
C PHE A 4 -23.39 4.02 3.96
N ALA A 5 -24.17 3.30 3.15
CA ALA A 5 -24.00 3.26 1.71
C ALA A 5 -24.22 4.64 1.06
N MET A 6 -25.27 5.37 1.45
CA MET A 6 -25.53 6.72 0.97
C MET A 6 -24.43 7.70 1.35
N THR A 7 -23.90 7.60 2.58
CA THR A 7 -22.76 8.41 3.03
C THR A 7 -21.52 8.20 2.16
N MET A 8 -21.23 6.95 1.80
CA MET A 8 -20.09 6.63 0.93
C MET A 8 -20.30 7.13 -0.51
N ILE A 9 -21.54 7.13 -1.02
CA ILE A 9 -21.88 7.64 -2.35
C ILE A 9 -21.74 9.17 -2.39
N THR A 10 -22.24 9.88 -1.38
CA THR A 10 -22.09 11.35 -1.32
C THR A 10 -20.64 11.76 -1.19
N PHE A 11 -19.86 11.06 -0.35
CA PHE A 11 -18.42 11.31 -0.25
C PHE A 11 -17.69 11.07 -1.58
N ALA A 12 -18.08 10.05 -2.34
CA ALA A 12 -17.53 9.77 -3.67
C ALA A 12 -17.92 10.83 -4.72
N ALA A 13 -19.10 11.42 -4.63
CA ALA A 13 -19.56 12.49 -5.52
C ALA A 13 -18.84 13.83 -5.28
N ASP A 14 -18.36 14.07 -4.06
CA ASP A 14 -17.64 15.29 -3.66
C ASP A 14 -16.12 15.18 -3.81
N VAL A 15 -15.59 14.04 -4.28
CA VAL A 15 -14.15 13.91 -4.53
C VAL A 15 -13.82 14.76 -5.76
N PRO A 16 -12.88 15.72 -5.66
CA PRO A 16 -12.50 16.52 -6.82
C PRO A 16 -12.02 15.61 -7.96
N ASP A 17 -12.49 15.83 -9.19
CA ASP A 17 -11.92 15.17 -10.36
C ASP A 17 -10.54 15.76 -10.64
N TRP A 18 -9.51 15.16 -10.05
CA TRP A 18 -8.11 15.53 -10.26
C TRP A 18 -7.61 15.17 -11.67
N GLY A 19 -8.46 14.57 -12.51
CA GLY A 19 -8.12 14.04 -13.81
C GLY A 19 -7.03 12.96 -13.73
N ARG A 20 -6.62 12.47 -14.91
CA ARG A 20 -5.58 11.43 -15.01
C ARG A 20 -4.23 11.86 -14.41
N GLY A 21 -3.95 13.16 -14.36
CA GLY A 21 -2.71 13.71 -13.80
C GLY A 21 -2.59 13.54 -12.29
N GLY A 22 -3.62 13.92 -11.52
CA GLY A 22 -3.60 13.76 -10.07
C GLY A 22 -3.60 12.30 -9.63
N VAL A 23 -4.28 11.43 -10.39
CA VAL A 23 -4.24 9.97 -10.18
C VAL A 23 -2.82 9.43 -10.34
N GLY A 24 -2.13 9.81 -11.42
CA GLY A 24 -0.75 9.40 -11.65
C GLY A 24 0.20 9.84 -10.53
N ILE A 25 0.03 11.06 -10.02
CA ILE A 25 0.82 11.56 -8.88
C ILE A 25 0.50 10.76 -7.61
N GLY A 26 -0.77 10.53 -7.31
CA GLY A 26 -1.19 9.75 -6.13
C GLY A 26 -0.66 8.32 -6.16
N MET A 27 -0.77 7.64 -7.30
CA MET A 27 -0.19 6.30 -7.49
C MET A 27 1.33 6.30 -7.32
N GLY A 28 2.02 7.31 -7.85
CA GLY A 28 3.46 7.46 -7.67
C GLY A 28 3.86 7.59 -6.21
N LEU A 29 3.14 8.39 -5.42
CA LEU A 29 3.38 8.55 -3.99
C LEU A 29 3.13 7.26 -3.20
N ILE A 30 2.07 6.51 -3.54
CA ILE A 30 1.78 5.20 -2.95
C ILE A 30 2.95 4.24 -3.19
N LEU A 31 3.43 4.15 -4.44
CA LEU A 31 4.54 3.26 -4.82
C LEU A 31 5.86 3.67 -4.15
N LEU A 32 6.12 4.98 -4.02
CA LEU A 32 7.30 5.47 -3.29
C LEU A 32 7.27 5.06 -1.82
N GLY A 33 6.12 5.22 -1.15
CA GLY A 33 5.93 4.80 0.23
C GLY A 33 6.14 3.29 0.42
N ALA A 34 5.54 2.48 -0.46
CA ALA A 34 5.69 1.03 -0.45
C ALA A 34 7.14 0.60 -0.67
N GLY A 35 7.80 1.16 -1.70
CA GLY A 35 9.20 0.85 -2.04
C GLY A 35 10.16 1.17 -0.89
N LEU A 36 10.00 2.32 -0.24
CA LEU A 36 10.81 2.69 0.93
C LEU A 36 10.56 1.76 2.12
N GLY A 37 9.29 1.41 2.38
CA GLY A 37 8.91 0.50 3.45
C GLY A 37 9.50 -0.91 3.27
N ILE A 38 9.27 -1.52 2.11
CA ILE A 38 9.75 -2.88 1.83
C ILE A 38 11.27 -2.93 1.71
N GLY A 39 11.90 -1.89 1.15
CA GLY A 39 13.37 -1.78 1.08
C GLY A 39 14.00 -1.76 2.47
N ARG A 40 13.41 -1.03 3.42
CA ARG A 40 13.88 -1.00 4.81
C ARG A 40 13.69 -2.34 5.54
N ILE A 41 12.56 -3.01 5.31
CA ILE A 41 12.29 -4.35 5.86
C ILE A 41 13.33 -5.34 5.34
N GLY A 42 13.52 -5.41 4.02
CA GLY A 42 14.47 -6.31 3.38
C GLY A 42 15.92 -6.05 3.82
N GLY A 43 16.35 -4.79 3.82
CA GLY A 43 17.71 -4.42 4.29
C GLY A 43 17.96 -4.84 5.74
N SER A 44 17.02 -4.53 6.64
CA SER A 44 17.14 -4.88 8.06
C SER A 44 17.15 -6.41 8.27
N ALA A 45 16.34 -7.14 7.50
CA ALA A 45 16.30 -8.59 7.56
C ALA A 45 17.62 -9.22 7.08
N VAL A 46 18.18 -8.75 5.96
CA VAL A 46 19.47 -9.24 5.45
C VAL A 46 20.60 -9.00 6.45
N GLU A 47 20.67 -7.80 7.05
CA GLU A 47 21.65 -7.51 8.09
C GLU A 47 21.46 -8.38 9.34
N ALA A 48 20.22 -8.67 9.74
CA ALA A 48 19.93 -9.52 10.88
C ALA A 48 20.33 -10.98 10.59
N MET A 49 20.02 -11.51 9.40
CA MET A 49 20.40 -12.86 8.97
C MET A 49 21.92 -13.03 8.89
N ALA A 50 22.64 -11.99 8.45
CA ALA A 50 24.11 -12.00 8.43
C ALA A 50 24.71 -12.05 9.85
N ARG A 51 24.06 -11.42 10.84
CA ARG A 51 24.49 -11.44 12.24
C ARG A 51 24.08 -12.69 13.00
N GLN A 52 22.96 -13.31 12.64
CA GLN A 52 22.42 -14.50 13.28
C GLN A 52 21.96 -15.52 12.24
N PRO A 53 22.91 -16.27 11.62
CA PRO A 53 22.59 -17.24 10.58
C PRO A 53 21.64 -18.35 11.05
N GLU A 54 21.71 -18.74 12.33
CA GLU A 54 20.87 -19.78 12.92
C GLU A 54 19.39 -19.38 12.98
N ALA A 55 19.11 -18.07 13.04
CA ALA A 55 17.76 -17.52 13.07
C ALA A 55 17.23 -17.15 11.67
N SER A 56 17.99 -17.39 10.59
CA SER A 56 17.72 -16.89 9.25
C SER A 56 16.32 -17.26 8.71
N GLY A 57 15.88 -18.50 8.95
CA GLY A 57 14.55 -18.96 8.54
C GLY A 57 13.40 -18.21 9.23
N SER A 58 13.54 -17.93 10.53
CA SER A 58 12.55 -17.16 11.30
C SER A 58 12.54 -15.69 10.87
N ILE A 59 13.71 -15.08 10.67
CA ILE A 59 13.85 -13.70 10.19
C ILE A 59 13.22 -13.56 8.80
N SER A 60 13.51 -14.47 7.87
CA SER A 60 12.91 -14.48 6.53
C SER A 60 11.39 -14.60 6.57
N THR A 61 10.85 -15.45 7.44
CA THR A 61 9.39 -15.60 7.60
C THR A 61 8.75 -14.31 8.09
N ASN A 62 9.32 -13.69 9.13
CA ASN A 62 8.80 -12.42 9.66
C ASN A 62 8.93 -11.27 8.66
N MET A 63 10.04 -11.24 7.91
CA MET A 63 10.25 -10.29 6.81
C MET A 63 9.16 -10.43 5.74
N LEU A 64 8.83 -11.65 5.32
CA LEU A 64 7.79 -11.91 4.31
C LEU A 64 6.39 -11.53 4.82
N ILE A 65 6.08 -11.79 6.09
CA ILE A 65 4.80 -11.36 6.69
C ILE A 65 4.72 -9.83 6.69
N ALA A 66 5.77 -9.14 7.13
CA ALA A 66 5.80 -7.68 7.14
C ALA A 66 5.71 -7.08 5.73
N ALA A 67 6.42 -7.67 4.76
CA ALA A 67 6.35 -7.29 3.35
C ALA A 67 4.93 -7.49 2.80
N ALA A 68 4.29 -8.63 3.06
CA ALA A 68 2.94 -8.92 2.61
C ALA A 68 1.90 -7.95 3.17
N LEU A 69 2.06 -7.49 4.42
CA LEU A 69 1.19 -6.47 5.02
C LEU A 69 1.32 -5.11 4.32
N ILE A 70 2.54 -4.69 3.97
CA ILE A 70 2.77 -3.45 3.20
C ILE A 70 2.16 -3.59 1.80
N GLU A 71 2.42 -4.69 1.12
CA GLU A 71 1.90 -4.96 -0.22
C GLU A 71 0.36 -4.97 -0.23
N GLY A 72 -0.28 -5.60 0.77
CA GLY A 72 -1.74 -5.63 0.89
C GLY A 72 -2.37 -4.23 0.95
N VAL A 73 -1.84 -3.35 1.79
CA VAL A 73 -2.33 -1.95 1.89
C VAL A 73 -2.02 -1.17 0.62
N THR A 74 -0.85 -1.39 0.02
CA THR A 74 -0.41 -0.71 -1.20
C THR A 74 -1.32 -1.05 -2.38
N VAL A 75 -1.63 -2.33 -2.59
CA VAL A 75 -2.52 -2.78 -3.67
C VAL A 75 -3.92 -2.23 -3.48
N ILE A 76 -4.47 -2.25 -2.26
CA ILE A 76 -5.79 -1.65 -1.97
C ILE A 76 -5.79 -0.16 -2.32
N ALA A 77 -4.75 0.59 -1.90
CA ALA A 77 -4.63 2.01 -2.20
C ALA A 77 -4.54 2.29 -3.71
N LEU A 78 -3.77 1.49 -4.47
CA LEU A 78 -3.66 1.62 -5.93
C LEU A 78 -4.98 1.32 -6.64
N ILE A 79 -5.72 0.31 -6.19
CA ILE A 79 -7.04 -0.02 -6.74
C ILE A 79 -8.00 1.15 -6.53
N LEU A 80 -8.05 1.72 -5.33
CA LEU A 80 -8.91 2.87 -5.02
C LEU A 80 -8.50 4.10 -5.84
N ALA A 81 -7.19 4.37 -5.96
CA ALA A 81 -6.68 5.48 -6.76
C ALA A 81 -7.06 5.35 -8.25
N TYR A 82 -7.11 4.12 -8.78
CA TYR A 82 -7.48 3.87 -10.17
C TYR A 82 -9.01 3.90 -10.41
N ILE A 83 -9.78 3.28 -9.51
CA ILE A 83 -11.23 3.09 -9.71
C ILE A 83 -12.02 4.34 -9.34
N LEU A 84 -11.73 4.99 -8.21
CA LEU A 84 -12.58 6.06 -7.69
C LEU A 84 -12.82 7.22 -8.70
N PRO A 85 -11.81 7.72 -9.43
CA PRO A 85 -12.00 8.76 -10.45
C PRO A 85 -12.70 8.30 -11.74
N SER A 86 -12.90 6.99 -11.93
CA SER A 86 -13.51 6.44 -13.17
C SER A 86 -14.95 5.96 -12.97
N VAL A 87 -15.47 6.03 -11.74
CA VAL A 87 -16.82 5.61 -11.37
C VAL A 87 -17.74 6.80 -11.07
N VAL A 88 -17.19 8.00 -10.88
CA VAL A 88 -17.90 9.29 -10.80
C VAL A 88 -17.87 9.99 -12.15
#